data_AF-A0A9E3A6N0-F1
#
_entry.id   AF-A0A9E3A6N0-F1
#
_cell.length_a   1.000
_cell.length_b   1.000
_cell.length_c   1.000
_cell.angle_alpha   90.00
_cell.angle_beta   90.00
_cell.angle_gamma   90.00
#
_symmetry.space_group_name_H-M   'P 1'
#
loop_
_entity.id
_entity.type
_entity.pdbx_description
1 polymer ?
#
loop_
_entity_poly.entity_id
_entity_poly.type
_entity_poly.pdbx_seq_one_letter_code
_entity_poly.pdbx_strand_id
1 'polypeptide(L)' 'MHPAIQGALIGAGIGIFFLIFEYSALSKQVNERAKKYNKKPEFDITEKRRIAMVRNFIPILAAGGALLFWIVS' A
#
# COMPACT_ATOMS: atom_id res chain seq x y z
N MET A 1 18.05 14.23 -13.29
CA MET A 1 16.93 14.46 -12.34
C MET A 1 17.51 14.77 -10.98
N HIS A 2 16.88 15.63 -10.19
CA HIS A 2 17.34 15.91 -8.81
C HIS A 2 17.20 14.63 -7.95
N PRO A 3 18.22 14.23 -7.16
CA PRO A 3 18.20 12.96 -6.41
C PRO A 3 16.99 12.80 -5.49
N ALA A 4 16.55 13.89 -4.86
CA ALA A 4 15.34 13.87 -4.03
C ALA A 4 14.06 13.53 -4.83
N ILE A 5 13.95 13.94 -6.10
CA ILE A 5 12.80 13.62 -6.96
C ILE A 5 12.84 12.13 -7.33
N GLN A 6 14.03 11.59 -7.61
CA GLN A 6 14.21 10.18 -7.88
C GLN A 6 13.85 9.32 -6.65
N GLY A 7 14.33 9.70 -5.47
CA GLY A 7 13.98 9.05 -4.21
C GLY A 7 12.49 9.10 -3.89
N ALA A 8 11.84 10.25 -4.14
CA ALA A 8 10.40 10.41 -3.94
C ALA A 8 9.59 9.46 -4.84
N LEU A 9 9.97 9.35 -6.11
CA LEU A 9 9.29 8.47 -7.07
C LEU A 9 9.48 6.99 -6.72
N ILE A 10 10.69 6.59 -6.29
CA ILE A 10 10.96 5.23 -5.83
C ILE A 10 10.13 4.91 -4.58
N GLY A 11 10.12 5.80 -3.59
CA GLY A 11 9.32 5.64 -2.37
C GLY A 11 7.82 5.54 -2.66
N ALA A 12 7.30 6.39 -3.55
CA ALA A 12 5.91 6.31 -4.00
C ALA A 12 5.61 4.99 -4.74
N GLY A 13 6.52 4.54 -5.61
CA GLY A 13 6.39 3.27 -6.33
C GLY A 13 6.32 2.06 -5.39
N ILE A 14 7.19 2.02 -4.37
CA ILE A 14 7.15 0.99 -3.32
C ILE A 14 5.84 1.05 -2.52
N GLY A 15 5.37 2.25 -2.17
CA GLY A 15 4.10 2.42 -1.47
C GLY A 15 2.91 1.91 -2.29
N ILE A 16 2.85 2.23 -3.59
CA ILE A 16 1.80 1.72 -4.49
C ILE A 16 1.89 0.19 -4.60
N PHE A 17 3.09 -0.36 -4.73
CA PHE A 17 3.30 -1.81 -4.75
C PHE A 17 2.73 -2.50 -3.50
N PHE A 18 3.01 -1.96 -2.31
CA PHE A 18 2.44 -2.49 -1.07
C PHE A 18 0.91 -2.37 -1.01
N LEU A 19 0.34 -1.27 -1.50
CA LEU A 19 -1.11 -1.10 -1.54
C LEU A 19 -1.78 -2.16 -2.41
N ILE A 20 -1.22 -2.43 -3.60
CA ILE A 20 -1.74 -3.47 -4.51
C ILE A 20 -1.61 -4.84 -3.85
N PHE A 21 -0.44 -5.17 -3.30
CA PHE A 21 -0.20 -6.46 -2.66
C PHE A 21 -1.17 -6.70 -1.49
N GLU A 22 -1.34 -5.70 -0.64
CA GLU A 22 -2.26 -5.72 0.50
C GLU A 22 -3.71 -5.91 0.05
N TYR A 23 -4.14 -5.18 -0.98
CA TYR A 23 -5.47 -5.33 -1.56
C TYR A 23 -5.70 -6.75 -2.11
N SER A 24 -4.73 -7.31 -2.83
CA SER A 24 -4.80 -8.67 -3.36
C SER A 24 -4.85 -9.73 -2.26
N ALA A 25 -4.04 -9.57 -1.21
CA ALA A 25 -4.03 -10.47 -0.06
C ALA A 25 -5.38 -10.47 0.66
N LEU A 26 -5.94 -9.29 0.94
CA LEU A 26 -7.25 -9.18 1.59
C LEU A 26 -8.38 -9.69 0.68
N SER A 27 -8.34 -9.39 -0.62
CA SER A 27 -9.32 -9.89 -1.58
C SER A 27 -9.37 -11.42 -1.60
N LYS A 28 -8.22 -12.09 -1.47
CA LYS A 28 -8.16 -13.56 -1.37
C LYS A 28 -8.87 -14.05 -0.10
N GLN A 29 -8.59 -13.44 1.06
CA GLN A 29 -9.22 -13.80 2.33
C GLN A 29 -10.74 -13.55 2.32
N VAL A 30 -11.17 -12.41 1.78
CA VAL A 30 -12.60 -12.06 1.64
C VAL A 30 -13.30 -13.09 0.75
N ASN A 31 -12.68 -13.49 -0.37
CA ASN A 31 -13.24 -14.50 -1.26
C ASN A 31 -13.32 -15.88 -0.61
N GLU A 32 -12.31 -16.29 0.15
CA GLU A 32 -12.33 -17.56 0.89
C GLU A 32 -13.42 -17.57 1.97
N ARG A 33 -13.58 -16.46 2.70
CA ARG A 33 -14.66 -16.27 3.69
C ARG A 33 -16.03 -16.30 3.00
N ALA A 34 -16.20 -15.58 1.90
CA ALA A 34 -17.42 -15.54 1.12
C ALA A 34 -17.86 -16.93 0.66
N LYS A 35 -16.91 -17.73 0.14
CA LYS A 35 -17.15 -19.13 -0.25
C LYS A 35 -17.56 -19.99 0.94
N LYS A 36 -16.89 -19.84 2.10
CA LYS A 36 -17.20 -20.61 3.31
C LYS A 36 -18.61 -20.35 3.85
N TYR A 37 -19.08 -19.10 3.76
CA TYR A 37 -20.36 -18.69 4.32
C TYR A 37 -21.48 -18.55 3.26
N ASN A 38 -21.24 -18.89 1.99
CA ASN A 38 -22.15 -18.67 0.86
C ASN A 38 -22.70 -17.23 0.81
N LYS A 39 -21.84 -16.25 1.08
CA LYS A 39 -22.17 -14.82 1.07
C LYS A 39 -21.39 -14.11 -0.01
N LYS A 40 -21.81 -12.89 -0.36
CA LYS A 40 -21.05 -12.04 -1.28
C LYS A 40 -19.71 -11.64 -0.64
N PRO A 41 -18.62 -11.55 -1.42
CA PRO A 41 -17.34 -11.03 -0.94
C PRO A 41 -17.50 -9.55 -0.59
N GLU A 42 -17.41 -9.25 0.71
CA GLU A 42 -17.49 -7.90 1.23
C GLU A 42 -16.32 -7.66 2.19
N PHE A 43 -15.63 -6.54 1.97
CA PHE A 43 -14.59 -6.09 2.88
C PHE A 43 -15.22 -5.56 4.17
N ASP A 44 -14.76 -6.08 5.30
CA ASP A 44 -15.15 -5.59 6.61
C ASP A 44 -14.50 -4.24 6.94
N ILE A 45 -14.95 -3.62 8.04
CA ILE A 45 -14.45 -2.31 8.48
C ILE A 45 -12.96 -2.37 8.81
N THR A 46 -12.48 -3.49 9.36
CA THR A 46 -11.08 -3.68 9.75
C THR A 46 -10.19 -3.77 8.51
N GLU A 47 -10.61 -4.52 7.49
CA GLU A 47 -9.92 -4.68 6.20
C GLU A 47 -9.88 -3.34 5.45
N LYS A 48 -11.01 -2.61 5.40
CA LYS A 48 -11.05 -1.25 4.83
C LYS A 48 -10.11 -0.29 5.55
N ARG A 49 -10.06 -0.33 6.88
CA ARG A 49 -9.12 0.46 7.69
C ARG A 49 -7.67 0.07 7.39
N ARG A 50 -7.37 -1.21 7.23
CA ARG A 50 -6.02 -1.70 6.92
C ARG A 50 -5.53 -1.18 5.56
N ILE A 51 -6.38 -1.25 4.53
CA ILE A 51 -6.08 -0.67 3.20
C ILE A 51 -5.89 0.85 3.30
N ALA A 52 -6.74 1.55 4.05
CA ALA A 52 -6.61 2.99 4.26
C ALA A 52 -5.30 3.37 4.97
N MET A 53 -4.86 2.59 5.97
CA MET A 53 -3.58 2.79 6.65
C MET A 53 -2.40 2.64 5.69
N VAL A 54 -2.38 1.58 4.87
CA VAL A 54 -1.32 1.38 3.88
C VAL A 54 -1.31 2.50 2.85
N ARG A 55 -2.47 2.91 2.35
CA ARG A 55 -2.60 4.05 1.43
C ARG A 55 -2.05 5.34 2.04
N ASN A 56 -2.41 5.63 3.29
CA ASN A 56 -1.97 6.84 4.00
C ASN A 56 -0.47 6.82 4.32
N PHE A 57 0.19 5.66 4.25
CA PHE A 57 1.62 5.51 4.44
C PHE A 57 2.43 5.83 3.17
N ILE A 58 1.80 5.82 1.98
CA ILE A 58 2.49 6.09 0.70
C ILE A 58 3.19 7.46 0.67
N PRO A 59 2.57 8.58 1.11
CA PRO A 59 3.26 9.88 1.15
C PRO A 59 4.44 9.88 2.12
N ILE A 60 4.38 9.12 3.21
CA ILE A 60 5.46 8.98 4.19
C ILE A 60 6.64 8.23 3.55
N LEU A 61 6.36 7.14 2.84
CA LEU A 61 7.36 6.40 2.06
C LEU A 61 8.00 7.26 0.96
N ALA A 62 7.20 8.07 0.26
CA ALA A 62 7.71 8.99 -0.75
C ALA A 62 8.62 10.05 -0.11
N ALA A 63 8.21 10.68 0.98
CA ALA A 63 9.03 11.65 1.69
C ALA A 63 10.32 11.03 2.28
N GLY A 64 10.22 9.84 2.88
CA GLY A 64 11.36 9.09 3.39
C GLY A 64 12.34 8.71 2.29
N GLY A 65 11.84 8.21 1.15
CA GLY A 65 12.66 7.92 -0.03
C GLY A 65 13.36 9.16 -0.58
N ALA A 66 12.68 10.30 -0.63
CA ALA A 66 13.26 11.57 -1.04
C ALA A 66 14.42 12.01 -0.13
N LEU A 67 14.23 11.92 1.19
CA LEU A 67 15.25 12.27 2.18
C LEU A 67 16.44 11.33 2.15
N LEU A 68 16.21 10.01 2.10
CA LEU A 68 17.28 9.01 2.05
C LEU A 68 18.16 9.19 0.81
N PHE A 69 17.55 9.38 -0.36
CA PHE A 69 18.32 9.63 -1.57
C PHE A 69 19.02 10.98 -1.54
N TRP A 70 18.41 12.02 -0.97
CA TRP A 70 19.08 13.32 -0.86
C TRP A 70 20.32 13.30 0.04
N ILE A 71 20.32 12.49 1.11
CA ILE A 71 21.47 12.36 2.02
C ILE A 71 22.59 11.50 1.40
N VAL A 72 22.23 10.49 0.62
CA VAL A 72 23.17 9.53 0.02
C VAL A 72 23.79 10.03 -1.29
N SER A 73 23.17 11.03 -1.94
CA SER A 73 23.59 11.55 -3.26
C SER A 73 24.32 12.87 -3.15
#